data_AF-A0A1J5SUF4-F1
#
_entry.id   AF-A0A1J5SUF4-F1
#
_cell.length_a   1.000
_cell.length_b   1.000
_cell.length_c   1.000
_cell.angle_alpha   90.00
_cell.angle_beta   90.00
_cell.angle_gamma   90.00
#
_symmetry.space_group_name_H-M   'P 1'
#
loop_
_entity.id
_entity.type
_entity.pdbx_description
1 polymer ?
#
loop_
_entity_poly.entity_id
_entity_poly.type
_entity_poly.pdbx_seq_one_letter_code
_entity_poly.pdbx_strand_id
1 'polypeptide(L)'
;MLSVSLIEFINYSQSDFLEYLTIESETHFKIIYPKLFISPTDLNAQIHNNYIMAAYAGHQLSAISTNFSYYVPAPEIFEDFYFMLQTENMESLSGVLYSAIDYMIFKDLNHFNKIFNELTLFYNKVDAGTIKSTTMGIYEIANKFYIE
;
A
#
# COMPACT_ATOMS: atom_id res chain seq x y z
N MET A 1 7.77 -7.47 -17.35
CA MET A 1 7.43 -6.82 -16.06
C MET A 1 6.21 -5.95 -16.28
N LEU A 2 5.07 -6.36 -15.74
CA LEU A 2 3.80 -5.64 -15.84
C LEU A 2 3.78 -4.47 -14.86
N SER A 3 3.38 -3.27 -15.32
CA SER A 3 3.17 -2.12 -14.45
C SER A 3 1.69 -1.99 -14.13
N VAL A 4 1.34 -1.91 -12.85
CA VAL A 4 -0.03 -1.91 -12.36
C VAL A 4 -0.25 -0.67 -11.50
N SER A 5 -1.08 0.25 -11.98
CA SER A 5 -1.43 1.46 -11.24
C SER A 5 -2.70 1.27 -10.45
N LEU A 6 -2.63 1.36 -9.12
CA LEU A 6 -3.78 1.07 -8.27
C LEU A 6 -4.97 2.01 -8.52
N ILE A 7 -4.70 3.25 -8.95
CA ILE A 7 -5.75 4.23 -9.26
C ILE A 7 -6.62 3.80 -10.46
N GLU A 8 -6.06 3.03 -11.41
CA GLU A 8 -6.79 2.55 -12.58
C GLU A 8 -7.82 1.49 -12.20
N PHE A 9 -7.64 0.82 -11.06
CA PHE A 9 -8.48 -0.28 -10.58
C PHE A 9 -9.48 0.15 -9.47
N ILE A 10 -9.59 1.45 -9.17
CA ILE A 10 -10.38 1.96 -8.02
C ILE A 10 -11.87 1.55 -8.05
N ASN A 11 -12.42 1.34 -9.24
CA ASN A 11 -13.83 0.97 -9.45
C ASN A 11 -14.02 -0.50 -9.86
N TYR A 12 -12.96 -1.30 -9.82
CA TYR A 12 -12.99 -2.69 -10.23
C TYR A 12 -13.17 -3.61 -9.03
N SER A 13 -13.80 -4.77 -9.25
CA SER A 13 -13.86 -5.82 -8.24
C SER A 13 -12.53 -6.57 -8.15
N GLN A 14 -12.33 -7.29 -7.03
CA GLN A 14 -11.17 -8.18 -6.92
C GLN A 14 -11.15 -9.24 -8.02
N SER A 15 -12.32 -9.74 -8.46
CA SER A 15 -12.40 -10.72 -9.55
C SER A 15 -11.95 -10.14 -10.89
N ASP A 16 -12.34 -8.90 -11.22
CA ASP A 16 -11.90 -8.24 -12.45
C ASP A 16 -10.38 -8.03 -12.43
N PHE A 17 -9.83 -7.69 -11.25
CA PHE A 17 -8.40 -7.49 -11.09
C PHE A 17 -7.62 -8.80 -11.18
N LEU A 18 -8.14 -9.89 -10.61
CA LEU A 18 -7.54 -11.22 -10.74
C LEU A 18 -7.53 -11.68 -12.20
N GLU A 19 -8.64 -11.50 -12.92
CA GLU A 19 -8.72 -11.84 -14.34
C GLU A 19 -7.62 -11.11 -15.13
N TYR A 20 -7.50 -9.79 -14.93
CA TYR A 20 -6.44 -8.98 -15.54
C TYR A 20 -5.03 -9.53 -15.27
N LEU A 21 -4.71 -9.84 -14.00
CA LEU A 21 -3.38 -10.35 -13.63
C LEU A 21 -3.08 -11.72 -14.24
N THR A 22 -4.10 -12.56 -14.43
CA THR A 22 -3.93 -13.93 -14.97
C THR A 22 -3.77 -13.98 -16.49
N ILE A 23 -4.39 -13.05 -17.23
CA ILE A 23 -4.31 -13.02 -18.70
C ILE A 23 -2.89 -12.71 -19.17
N GLU A 24 -2.20 -11.80 -18.48
CA GLU A 24 -0.88 -11.30 -18.89
C GLU A 24 0.25 -12.34 -18.71
N SER A 25 0.01 -13.45 -18.00
CA SER A 25 1.01 -14.51 -17.73
C SER A 25 2.36 -14.00 -17.21
N GLU A 26 2.36 -12.83 -16.57
CA GLU A 26 3.54 -12.19 -16.02
C GLU A 26 3.77 -12.59 -14.56
N THR A 27 5.02 -12.63 -14.13
CA THR A 27 5.40 -12.95 -12.74
C THR A 27 6.15 -11.82 -12.04
N HIS A 28 6.55 -10.81 -12.81
CA HIS A 28 7.28 -9.64 -12.32
C HIS A 28 6.40 -8.40 -12.46
N PHE A 29 6.19 -7.70 -11.35
CA PHE A 29 5.25 -6.59 -11.26
C PHE A 29 5.93 -5.34 -10.72
N LYS A 30 5.54 -4.19 -11.28
CA LYS A 30 5.73 -2.87 -10.70
C LYS A 30 4.36 -2.34 -10.27
N ILE A 31 4.11 -2.31 -8.97
CA ILE A 31 2.90 -1.73 -8.40
C ILE A 31 3.14 -0.25 -8.16
N ILE A 32 2.28 0.58 -8.73
CA ILE A 32 2.28 2.03 -8.55
C ILE A 32 1.19 2.38 -7.53
N TYR A 33 1.62 2.84 -6.36
CA TYR A 33 0.75 3.19 -5.25
C TYR A 33 0.71 4.72 -5.11
N PRO A 34 -0.43 5.36 -5.41
CA PRO A 34 -0.50 6.82 -5.47
C PRO A 34 -0.41 7.48 -4.10
N LYS A 35 0.16 8.69 -4.06
CA LYS A 35 -0.07 9.59 -2.92
C LYS A 35 -1.40 10.31 -3.08
N LEU A 36 -2.23 10.25 -2.05
CA LEU A 36 -3.52 10.92 -2.00
C LEU A 36 -3.37 12.22 -1.21
N PHE A 37 -3.38 13.36 -1.89
CA PHE A 37 -3.45 14.68 -1.25
C PHE A 37 -4.84 15.26 -1.48
N ILE A 38 -5.60 15.39 -0.39
CA ILE A 38 -7.02 15.77 -0.42
C ILE A 38 -7.20 17.27 -0.09
N SER A 39 -6.32 17.87 0.72
CA SER A 39 -6.41 19.30 1.07
C SER A 39 -5.13 19.84 1.71
N PRO A 40 -4.65 21.07 1.43
CA PRO A 40 -3.43 21.61 2.05
C PRO A 40 -3.52 21.87 3.56
N THR A 41 -4.69 21.72 4.19
CA THR A 41 -4.94 22.14 5.59
C THR A 41 -4.31 21.26 6.65
N ASP A 42 -3.87 20.03 6.31
CA ASP A 42 -3.15 19.15 7.23
C ASP A 42 -2.12 18.30 6.48
N LEU A 43 -1.04 18.96 6.05
CA LEU A 43 0.01 18.33 5.26
C LEU A 43 0.70 17.19 6.01
N ASN A 44 0.94 17.35 7.32
CA ASN A 44 1.62 16.34 8.13
C ASN A 44 0.76 15.08 8.29
N ALA A 45 -0.53 15.20 8.64
CA ALA A 45 -1.39 14.03 8.74
C ALA A 45 -1.56 13.33 7.39
N GLN A 46 -1.60 14.06 6.28
CA GLN A 46 -1.63 13.45 4.95
C GLN A 46 -0.34 12.71 4.61
N ILE A 47 0.83 13.30 4.92
CA ILE A 47 2.09 12.60 4.72
C ILE A 47 2.12 11.35 5.60
N HIS A 48 1.77 11.46 6.89
CA HIS A 48 1.69 10.32 7.78
C HIS A 48 0.79 9.21 7.22
N ASN A 49 -0.44 9.53 6.84
CA ASN A 49 -1.42 8.57 6.32
C ASN A 49 -0.96 7.91 5.02
N ASN A 50 -0.44 8.68 4.06
CA ASN A 50 0.09 8.14 2.80
C ASN A 50 1.24 7.16 3.06
N TYR A 51 2.18 7.52 3.94
CA TYR A 51 3.35 6.69 4.20
C TYR A 51 3.01 5.46 5.04
N ILE A 52 2.13 5.56 6.04
CA ILE A 52 1.76 4.38 6.85
C ILE A 52 0.95 3.37 6.02
N MET A 53 0.03 3.85 5.18
CA MET A 53 -0.74 2.98 4.28
C MET A 53 0.17 2.33 3.23
N ALA A 54 1.10 3.08 2.62
CA ALA A 54 2.08 2.55 1.69
C ALA A 54 3.04 1.55 2.37
N ALA A 55 3.49 1.84 3.59
CA ALA A 55 4.34 0.93 4.36
C ALA A 55 3.62 -0.40 4.61
N TYR A 56 2.35 -0.34 5.04
CA TYR A 56 1.54 -1.53 5.27
C TYR A 56 1.29 -2.33 3.98
N ALA A 57 0.88 -1.67 2.89
CA ALA A 57 0.68 -2.31 1.59
C ALA A 57 1.97 -2.98 1.09
N GLY A 58 3.10 -2.30 1.16
CA GLY A 58 4.39 -2.87 0.78
C GLY A 58 4.83 -4.02 1.70
N HIS A 59 4.50 -4.00 2.99
CA HIS A 59 4.73 -5.14 3.87
C HIS A 59 3.92 -6.36 3.44
N GLN A 60 2.62 -6.20 3.12
CA GLN A 60 1.78 -7.27 2.61
C GLN A 60 2.30 -7.82 1.27
N LEU A 61 2.68 -6.93 0.34
CA LEU A 61 3.27 -7.32 -0.95
C LEU A 61 4.56 -8.12 -0.77
N SER A 62 5.41 -7.71 0.19
CA SER A 62 6.65 -8.43 0.45
C SER A 62 6.40 -9.86 0.95
N ALA A 63 5.35 -10.08 1.73
CA ALA A 63 5.02 -11.39 2.32
C ALA A 63 4.57 -12.42 1.27
N ILE A 64 4.06 -11.97 0.12
CA ILE A 64 3.59 -12.84 -0.97
C ILE A 64 4.59 -12.92 -2.13
N SER A 65 5.79 -12.36 -1.96
CA SER A 65 6.79 -12.22 -3.02
C SER A 65 8.04 -13.03 -2.76
N THR A 66 8.70 -13.49 -3.82
CA THR A 66 10.03 -14.12 -3.75
C THR A 66 11.16 -13.10 -3.83
N ASN A 67 10.90 -11.97 -4.51
CA ASN A 67 11.79 -10.82 -4.60
C ASN A 67 10.95 -9.56 -4.39
N PHE A 68 11.47 -8.62 -3.58
CA PHE A 68 10.79 -7.39 -3.23
C PHE A 68 11.78 -6.24 -3.12
N SER A 69 11.44 -5.12 -3.74
CA SER A 69 12.13 -3.84 -3.56
C SER A 69 11.14 -2.71 -3.74
N TYR A 70 11.51 -1.51 -3.29
CA TYR A 70 10.62 -0.37 -3.35
C TYR A 70 11.37 0.94 -3.56
N TYR A 71 10.68 1.88 -4.17
CA TYR A 71 11.08 3.28 -4.29
C TYR A 71 10.18 4.13 -3.38
N VAL A 72 10.81 5.06 -2.66
CA VAL A 72 10.13 5.98 -1.77
C VAL A 72 10.31 7.39 -2.30
N PRO A 73 9.23 8.06 -2.73
CA PRO A 73 9.29 9.47 -3.10
C PRO A 73 9.60 10.34 -1.87
N ALA A 74 10.11 11.55 -2.07
CA ALA A 74 10.28 12.52 -0.98
C ALA A 74 8.91 12.97 -0.44
N PRO A 75 8.75 13.26 0.88
CA PRO A 75 7.46 13.60 1.48
C PRO A 75 6.70 14.73 0.78
N GLU A 76 7.40 15.81 0.44
CA GLU A 76 6.82 17.03 -0.13
C GLU A 76 6.56 16.94 -1.65
N ILE A 77 7.04 15.90 -2.32
CA ILE A 77 6.89 15.74 -3.77
C ILE A 77 5.64 14.89 -4.07
N PHE A 78 4.85 15.34 -5.04
CA PHE A 78 3.71 14.62 -5.59
C PHE A 78 4.19 13.54 -6.58
N GLU A 79 4.88 12.54 -6.04
CA GLU A 79 5.30 11.33 -6.73
C GLU A 79 4.73 10.10 -6.01
N ASP A 80 4.47 9.05 -6.77
CA ASP A 80 3.92 7.79 -6.28
C ASP A 80 4.99 6.91 -5.64
N PHE A 81 4.57 6.00 -4.77
CA PHE A 81 5.41 4.89 -4.33
C PHE A 81 5.45 3.82 -5.42
N TYR A 82 6.61 3.17 -5.58
CA TYR A 82 6.72 2.00 -6.44
C TYR A 82 7.14 0.79 -5.62
N PHE A 83 6.43 -0.33 -5.81
CA PHE A 83 6.81 -1.63 -5.28
C PHE A 83 7.13 -2.55 -6.45
N MET A 84 8.36 -3.05 -6.51
CA MET A 84 8.78 -4.04 -7.51
C MET A 84 8.82 -5.40 -6.83
N LEU A 85 8.04 -6.35 -7.37
CA LEU A 85 7.95 -7.68 -6.78
C LEU A 85 7.91 -8.79 -7.84
N GLN A 86 8.30 -9.99 -7.42
CA GLN A 86 8.09 -11.23 -8.15
C GLN A 86 7.17 -12.16 -7.37
N THR A 87 6.13 -12.68 -8.00
CA THR A 87 5.22 -13.68 -7.41
C THR A 87 4.54 -14.53 -8.48
N GLU A 88 4.24 -15.78 -8.14
CA GLU A 88 3.45 -16.71 -8.97
C GLU A 88 2.01 -16.85 -8.46
N ASN A 89 1.71 -16.31 -7.27
CA ASN A 89 0.41 -16.44 -6.64
C ASN A 89 -0.49 -15.23 -6.94
N MET A 90 -1.12 -15.25 -8.12
CA MET A 90 -1.98 -14.14 -8.58
C MET A 90 -3.22 -13.91 -7.71
N GLU A 91 -3.73 -14.96 -7.06
CA GLU A 91 -4.86 -14.84 -6.13
C GLU A 91 -4.47 -14.04 -4.88
N SER A 92 -3.31 -14.34 -4.31
CA SER A 92 -2.78 -13.56 -3.18
C SER A 92 -2.41 -12.14 -3.60
N LEU A 93 -1.83 -11.97 -4.80
CA LEU A 93 -1.52 -10.66 -5.35
C LEU A 93 -2.79 -9.81 -5.53
N SER A 94 -3.82 -10.36 -6.18
CA SER A 94 -5.08 -9.64 -6.40
C SER A 94 -5.75 -9.25 -5.08
N GLY A 95 -5.71 -10.14 -4.07
CA GLY A 95 -6.21 -9.85 -2.73
C GLY A 95 -5.49 -8.68 -2.08
N VAL A 96 -4.15 -8.69 -2.08
CA VAL A 96 -3.35 -7.62 -1.48
C VAL A 96 -3.55 -6.29 -2.22
N LEU A 97 -3.56 -6.30 -3.56
CA LEU A 97 -3.74 -5.07 -4.33
C LEU A 97 -5.17 -4.50 -4.18
N TYR A 98 -6.18 -5.37 -4.15
CA TYR A 98 -7.56 -4.95 -3.88
C TYR A 98 -7.69 -4.36 -2.48
N SER A 99 -7.13 -4.98 -1.44
CA SER A 99 -7.09 -4.39 -0.09
C SER A 99 -6.36 -3.04 -0.07
N ALA A 100 -5.24 -2.91 -0.78
CA ALA A 100 -4.51 -1.65 -0.89
C ALA A 100 -5.35 -0.53 -1.52
N ILE A 101 -6.14 -0.84 -2.55
CA ILE A 101 -7.12 0.07 -3.16
C ILE A 101 -8.23 0.40 -2.16
N ASP A 102 -8.75 -0.61 -1.46
CA ASP A 102 -9.82 -0.47 -0.47
C ASP A 102 -9.44 0.51 0.65
N TYR A 103 -8.15 0.57 1.02
CA TYR A 103 -7.60 1.53 2.01
C TYR A 103 -7.56 2.98 1.52
N MET A 104 -7.52 3.20 0.21
CA MET A 104 -7.49 4.53 -0.40
C MET A 104 -8.86 5.20 -0.46
N ILE A 105 -9.94 4.41 -0.29
CA ILE A 105 -11.30 4.87 -0.54
C ILE A 105 -12.08 4.92 0.77
N PHE A 106 -12.67 6.08 1.06
CA PHE A 106 -13.71 6.16 2.09
C PHE A 106 -15.05 5.67 1.51
N LYS A 107 -15.52 4.51 1.98
CA LYS A 107 -16.84 3.96 1.62
C LYS A 107 -17.90 4.30 2.67
N ASP A 108 -17.65 3.89 3.91
CA ASP A 108 -18.50 4.17 5.07
C ASP A 108 -17.68 4.08 6.38
N LEU A 109 -18.32 4.37 7.51
CA LEU A 109 -17.67 4.36 8.83
C LEU A 109 -17.21 2.97 9.28
N ASN A 110 -17.94 1.90 8.96
CA ASN A 110 -17.55 0.54 9.34
C ASN A 110 -16.31 0.10 8.57
N HIS A 111 -16.29 0.42 7.28
CA HIS A 111 -15.13 0.23 6.41
C HIS A 111 -13.91 0.98 6.94
N PHE A 112 -14.08 2.27 7.23
CA PHE A 112 -13.02 3.09 7.81
C PHE A 112 -12.47 2.51 9.12
N ASN A 113 -13.34 2.11 10.05
CA ASN A 113 -12.94 1.51 11.32
C ASN A 113 -12.16 0.20 11.15
N LYS A 114 -12.54 -0.63 10.18
CA LYS A 114 -11.81 -1.86 9.86
C LYS A 114 -10.37 -1.55 9.43
N ILE A 115 -10.20 -0.63 8.49
CA ILE A 115 -8.88 -0.22 7.98
C ILE A 115 -8.05 0.40 9.11
N PHE A 116 -8.66 1.29 9.88
CA PHE A 116 -8.00 1.94 11.01
C PHE A 116 -7.50 0.92 12.03
N ASN A 117 -8.29 -0.11 12.36
CA ASN A 117 -7.88 -1.18 13.26
C ASN A 117 -6.71 -2.00 12.69
N GLU A 118 -6.74 -2.35 11.40
CA GLU A 118 -5.65 -3.10 10.75
C GLU A 118 -4.34 -2.30 10.74
N LEU A 119 -4.40 -1.01 10.38
CA LEU A 119 -3.24 -0.12 10.41
C LEU A 119 -2.72 0.10 11.83
N THR A 120 -3.60 0.27 12.81
CA THR A 120 -3.22 0.42 14.22
C THR A 120 -2.54 -0.85 14.74
N LEU A 121 -3.05 -2.03 14.39
CA LEU A 121 -2.42 -3.30 14.75
C LEU A 121 -1.05 -3.46 14.10
N PHE A 122 -0.90 -3.09 12.83
CA PHE A 122 0.39 -3.07 12.15
C PHE A 122 1.37 -2.14 12.87
N TYR A 123 0.96 -0.88 13.10
CA TYR A 123 1.75 0.14 13.80
C TYR A 123 2.24 -0.37 15.17
N ASN A 124 1.32 -0.84 16.02
CA ASN A 124 1.65 -1.35 17.35
C ASN A 124 2.61 -2.54 17.32
N LYS A 125 2.47 -3.44 16.34
CA LYS A 125 3.38 -4.59 16.19
C LYS A 125 4.78 -4.17 15.74
N VAL A 126 4.89 -3.16 14.88
CA VAL A 126 6.19 -2.62 14.46
C VAL A 126 6.87 -1.92 15.63
N ASP A 127 6.16 -1.03 16.35
CA ASP A 127 6.72 -0.29 17.50
C ASP A 127 7.11 -1.20 18.66
N ALA A 128 6.30 -2.21 18.96
CA ALA A 128 6.64 -3.22 19.96
C ALA A 128 7.81 -4.13 19.53
N GLY A 129 8.33 -3.98 18.31
CA GLY A 129 9.36 -4.86 17.75
C GLY A 129 8.88 -6.30 17.53
N THR A 130 7.56 -6.53 17.52
CA THR A 130 6.97 -7.86 17.34
C THR A 130 7.07 -8.31 15.88
N ILE A 131 7.05 -7.37 14.95
CA ILE A 131 7.34 -7.59 13.54
C ILE A 131 8.40 -6.60 13.08
N LYS A 132 9.23 -7.01 12.12
CA LYS A 132 10.12 -6.12 11.39
C LYS A 132 9.50 -5.84 10.03
N SER A 133 9.09 -4.61 9.79
CA SER A 133 8.53 -4.23 8.49
C SER A 133 9.61 -4.30 7.40
N THR A 134 9.31 -4.96 6.29
CA THR A 134 10.16 -4.96 5.08
C THR A 134 10.27 -3.56 4.48
N THR A 135 9.30 -2.69 4.75
CA THR A 135 9.24 -1.29 4.31
C THR A 135 9.61 -0.32 5.44
N MET A 136 10.52 -0.72 6.35
CA MET A 136 10.87 0.07 7.53
C MET A 136 11.23 1.52 7.21
N GLY A 137 11.92 1.77 6.08
CA GLY A 137 12.24 3.14 5.67
C GLY A 137 11.01 4.02 5.38
N ILE A 138 9.93 3.44 4.84
CA ILE A 138 8.65 4.15 4.61
C ILE A 138 7.97 4.42 5.95
N TYR A 139 7.93 3.42 6.82
CA TYR A 139 7.34 3.50 8.16
C TYR A 139 8.01 4.60 9.02
N GLU A 140 9.35 4.62 9.05
CA GLU A 140 10.12 5.64 9.78
C GLU A 140 9.86 7.06 9.27
N ILE A 141 9.60 7.22 7.97
CA ILE A 141 9.17 8.51 7.43
C ILE A 141 7.76 8.84 7.93
N ALA A 142 6.81 7.90 7.90
CA ALA A 142 5.46 8.12 8.42
C ALA A 142 5.49 8.65 9.87
N ASN A 143 6.31 8.04 10.73
CA ASN A 143 6.42 8.42 12.14
C ASN A 143 6.95 9.84 12.36
N LYS A 144 7.78 10.37 11.47
CA LYS A 144 8.27 11.76 11.57
C LYS A 144 7.18 12.81 11.39
N PHE A 145 6.07 12.43 10.76
CA PHE A 145 4.93 13.31 10.49
C PHE A 145 3.70 12.95 11.34
N TYR A 146 3.83 12.01 12.28
CA TYR A 146 2.79 11.73 13.26
C TYR A 146 2.67 12.92 14.22
N ILE A 147 1.45 13.44 14.38
CA ILE A 147 1.13 14.50 15.34
C ILE A 147 0.13 13.91 16.35
N GLU A 148 0.47 14.00 17.64
CA GLU A 148 -0.38 13.59 18.77
C GLU A 148 -1.57 14.53 19.00
#